data_AF-A0A5T0QFS8-F1
#
_entry.id   AF-A0A5T0QFS8-F1
#
_cell.length_a   1.000
_cell.length_b   1.000
_cell.length_c   1.000
_cell.angle_alpha   90.00
_cell.angle_beta   90.00
_cell.angle_gamma   90.00
#
_symmetry.space_group_name_H-M   'P 1'
#
loop_
_entity.id
_entity.type
_entity.pdbx_description
1 polymer ?
#
loop_
_entity_poly.entity_id
_entity_poly.type
_entity_poly.pdbx_seq_one_letter_code
_entity_poly.pdbx_strand_id
1 'polypeptide(L)'
;MGILKRLDETIIIEDDRKSEKELVEYCILEGISLNDANLENLNLSGLDFDNVFINGASFKNSNLNDISSKNTSFIDCDFSGASFHFCNFLRTEFENCIFENVSLRDCIGDMKNIFSIVVDTYVMTFTKTMMNLGCNTKTIKEWRNLSVDDLEDEEQKWLWNYYKDTIFEIIDKRLGV
;
A
#
# COMPACT_ATOMS: atom_id res chain seq x y z
N MET A 1 18.91 -20.09 -0.57
CA MET A 1 17.79 -20.96 -0.94
C MET A 1 16.51 -20.21 -0.74
N GLY A 2 15.93 -19.79 -1.86
CA GLY A 2 14.62 -19.15 -1.90
C GLY A 2 13.60 -20.19 -2.36
N ILE A 3 12.40 -20.11 -1.80
CA ILE A 3 11.26 -20.91 -2.19
C ILE A 3 10.03 -20.01 -2.17
N LEU A 4 9.32 -19.95 -3.29
CA LEU A 4 8.02 -19.30 -3.35
C LEU A 4 6.95 -20.36 -3.34
N LYS A 5 5.94 -20.14 -2.51
CA LYS A 5 4.80 -21.03 -2.37
C LYS A 5 3.50 -20.27 -2.56
N ARG A 6 2.46 -21.02 -2.88
CA ARG A 6 1.07 -20.59 -2.76
C ARG A 6 0.65 -20.61 -1.28
N LEU A 7 -0.50 -20.01 -0.99
CA LEU A 7 -1.14 -20.04 0.33
C LEU A 7 -1.51 -21.46 0.78
N ASP A 8 -1.67 -22.40 -0.14
CA ASP A 8 -1.91 -23.83 0.14
C ASP A 8 -0.62 -24.65 0.29
N GLU A 9 0.53 -23.99 0.39
CA GLU A 9 1.89 -24.57 0.47
C GLU A 9 2.42 -25.22 -0.82
N THR A 10 1.67 -25.17 -1.93
CA THR A 10 2.17 -25.65 -3.23
C THR A 10 3.36 -24.80 -3.68
N ILE A 11 4.45 -25.44 -4.08
CA ILE A 11 5.66 -24.76 -4.57
C ILE A 11 5.38 -24.14 -5.93
N ILE A 12 5.64 -22.83 -6.05
CA ILE A 12 5.66 -22.10 -7.33
C ILE A 12 7.02 -22.32 -8.00
N ILE A 13 8.09 -21.99 -7.26
CA ILE A 13 9.47 -22.09 -7.70
C ILE A 13 10.40 -22.18 -6.50
N GLU A 14 11.50 -22.92 -6.65
CA GLU A 14 12.58 -23.04 -5.68
C GLU A 14 13.92 -22.93 -6.42
N ASP A 15 14.84 -22.11 -5.91
CA ASP A 15 16.22 -22.03 -6.41
C ASP A 15 17.16 -21.75 -5.23
N ASP A 16 18.10 -22.66 -5.01
CA ASP A 16 19.08 -22.56 -3.93
C ASP A 16 19.96 -21.32 -4.01
N ARG A 17 20.09 -20.75 -5.21
CA ARG A 17 20.99 -19.62 -5.53
C ARG A 17 20.30 -18.27 -5.51
N LYS A 18 18.97 -18.20 -5.34
CA LYS A 18 18.19 -16.96 -5.30
C LYS A 18 17.56 -16.76 -3.92
N SER A 19 17.32 -15.52 -3.57
CA SER A 19 16.42 -15.08 -2.49
C SER A 19 14.96 -15.12 -2.94
N GLU A 20 14.01 -15.04 -2.01
CA GLU A 20 12.57 -14.96 -2.35
C GLU A 20 12.27 -13.71 -3.20
N LYS A 21 12.93 -12.57 -2.92
CA LYS A 21 12.79 -11.36 -3.74
C LYS A 21 13.19 -11.61 -5.20
N GLU A 22 14.36 -12.22 -5.42
CA GLU A 22 14.85 -12.54 -6.77
C GLU A 22 13.95 -13.57 -7.48
N LEU A 23 13.30 -14.47 -6.73
CA LEU A 23 12.31 -15.38 -7.29
C LEU A 23 11.02 -14.67 -7.69
N VAL A 24 10.57 -13.67 -6.92
CA VAL A 24 9.40 -12.86 -7.28
C VAL A 24 9.70 -12.06 -8.55
N GLU A 25 10.87 -11.40 -8.60
CA GLU A 25 11.33 -10.68 -9.79
C GLU A 25 11.41 -11.60 -11.01
N TYR A 26 11.98 -12.79 -10.86
CA TYR A 26 12.03 -13.80 -11.92
C TYR A 26 10.62 -14.20 -12.39
N CYS A 27 9.68 -14.40 -11.47
CA CYS A 27 8.30 -14.73 -11.80
C CYS A 27 7.62 -13.60 -12.60
N ILE A 28 7.86 -12.34 -12.23
CA ILE A 28 7.35 -11.18 -12.96
C ILE A 28 7.92 -11.14 -14.38
N LEU A 29 9.24 -11.25 -14.53
CA LEU A 29 9.92 -11.15 -15.82
C LEU A 29 9.52 -12.27 -16.80
N GLU A 30 9.34 -13.48 -16.29
CA GLU A 30 8.99 -14.66 -17.11
C GLU A 30 7.47 -14.87 -17.24
N GLY A 31 6.66 -14.02 -16.62
CA GLY A 31 5.19 -14.15 -16.63
C GLY A 31 4.68 -15.39 -15.89
N ILE A 32 5.43 -15.89 -14.90
CA ILE A 32 5.00 -16.98 -14.04
C ILE A 32 3.93 -16.43 -13.08
N SER A 33 2.76 -17.07 -13.07
CA SER A 33 1.63 -16.63 -12.25
C SER A 33 2.00 -16.56 -10.76
N LEU A 34 1.72 -15.42 -10.13
CA LEU A 34 1.81 -15.19 -8.68
C LEU A 34 0.43 -15.25 -7.99
N ASN A 35 -0.59 -15.82 -8.63
CA ASN A 35 -1.92 -15.95 -8.03
C ASN A 35 -1.90 -16.82 -6.77
N ASP A 36 -2.58 -16.43 -5.70
CA ASP A 36 -2.57 -17.12 -4.42
C ASP A 36 -1.15 -17.31 -3.85
N ALA A 37 -0.17 -16.50 -4.28
CA ALA A 37 1.19 -16.59 -3.74
C ALA A 37 1.22 -16.11 -2.28
N ASN A 38 1.94 -16.84 -1.44
CA ASN A 38 2.34 -16.37 -0.13
C ASN A 38 3.59 -15.50 -0.30
N LEU A 39 3.39 -14.19 -0.27
CA LEU A 39 4.43 -13.17 -0.36
C LEU A 39 4.52 -12.37 0.94
N GLU A 40 4.12 -12.97 2.07
CA GLU A 40 4.10 -12.33 3.38
C GLU A 40 5.52 -12.12 3.94
N ASN A 41 5.73 -11.00 4.64
CA ASN A 41 6.97 -10.61 5.32
C ASN A 41 8.20 -10.48 4.39
N LEU A 42 7.99 -10.39 3.07
CA LEU A 42 9.06 -10.28 2.10
C LEU A 42 9.49 -8.82 1.91
N ASN A 43 10.77 -8.61 1.66
CA ASN A 43 11.25 -7.34 1.14
C ASN A 43 11.19 -7.36 -0.40
N LEU A 44 10.17 -6.70 -0.95
CA LEU A 44 9.89 -6.59 -2.37
C LEU A 44 10.10 -5.15 -2.87
N SER A 45 10.79 -4.32 -2.11
CA SER A 45 10.96 -2.90 -2.42
C SER A 45 11.68 -2.70 -3.76
N GLY A 46 11.22 -1.74 -4.56
CA GLY A 46 11.84 -1.39 -5.84
C GLY A 46 11.64 -2.40 -6.98
N LEU A 47 10.82 -3.44 -6.79
CA LEU A 47 10.45 -4.34 -7.89
C LEU A 47 9.52 -3.64 -8.88
N ASP A 48 9.66 -4.00 -10.15
CA ASP A 48 8.77 -3.54 -11.22
C ASP A 48 7.61 -4.54 -11.37
N PHE A 49 6.41 -4.17 -10.94
CA PHE A 49 5.17 -4.92 -11.14
C PHE A 49 4.37 -4.42 -12.36
N ASP A 50 4.94 -3.58 -13.24
CA ASP A 50 4.22 -3.03 -14.39
C ASP A 50 3.60 -4.14 -15.27
N ASN A 51 2.32 -3.98 -15.63
CA ASN A 51 1.54 -4.92 -16.45
C ASN A 51 1.38 -6.33 -15.86
N VAL A 52 1.52 -6.47 -14.53
CA VAL A 52 1.31 -7.73 -13.82
C VAL A 52 -0.16 -7.88 -13.38
N PHE A 53 -0.67 -9.11 -13.38
CA PHE A 53 -2.00 -9.46 -12.87
C PHE A 53 -1.85 -10.48 -11.75
N ILE A 54 -2.31 -10.15 -10.54
CA ILE A 54 -2.22 -11.01 -9.36
C ILE A 54 -3.60 -11.10 -8.71
N ASN A 55 -4.09 -12.33 -8.56
CA ASN A 55 -5.32 -12.62 -7.82
C ASN A 55 -5.00 -13.41 -6.54
N GLY A 56 -5.61 -13.06 -5.41
CA GLY A 56 -5.60 -13.88 -4.19
C GLY A 56 -4.28 -13.95 -3.41
N ALA A 57 -3.23 -13.23 -3.83
CA ALA A 57 -1.94 -13.27 -3.14
C ALA A 57 -1.97 -12.54 -1.80
N SER A 58 -1.14 -12.98 -0.86
CA SER A 58 -0.93 -12.29 0.41
C SER A 58 0.41 -11.58 0.43
N PHE A 59 0.39 -10.28 0.72
CA PHE A 59 1.54 -9.40 0.90
C PHE A 59 1.62 -8.87 2.34
N LYS A 60 1.07 -9.61 3.31
CA LYS A 60 1.02 -9.13 4.70
C LYS A 60 2.40 -8.81 5.23
N ASN A 61 2.53 -7.65 5.87
CA ASN A 61 3.78 -7.14 6.45
C ASN A 61 4.96 -7.03 5.47
N SER A 62 4.70 -7.08 4.16
CA SER A 62 5.75 -7.01 3.16
C SER A 62 6.14 -5.56 2.87
N ASN A 63 7.42 -5.38 2.57
CA ASN A 63 7.92 -4.08 2.13
C ASN A 63 7.79 -3.98 0.61
N LEU A 64 6.86 -3.15 0.16
CA LEU A 64 6.60 -2.81 -1.25
C LEU A 64 6.93 -1.34 -1.52
N ASN A 65 7.85 -0.75 -0.77
CA ASN A 65 8.31 0.62 -1.02
C ASN A 65 8.93 0.74 -2.42
N ASP A 66 8.76 1.89 -3.05
CA ASP A 66 9.38 2.24 -4.35
C ASP A 66 9.05 1.28 -5.51
N ILE A 67 7.97 0.49 -5.43
CA ILE A 67 7.58 -0.37 -6.56
C ILE A 67 6.99 0.44 -7.71
N SER A 68 7.15 -0.06 -8.93
CA SER A 68 6.32 0.37 -10.07
C SER A 68 5.13 -0.59 -10.21
N SER A 69 3.95 -0.07 -10.53
CA SER A 69 2.73 -0.88 -10.71
C SER A 69 1.77 -0.29 -11.76
N LYS A 70 2.33 0.24 -12.85
CA LYS A 70 1.57 0.82 -13.94
C LYS A 70 0.85 -0.28 -14.71
N ASN A 71 -0.45 -0.07 -14.93
CA ASN A 71 -1.32 -1.04 -15.60
C ASN A 71 -1.33 -2.41 -14.90
N THR A 72 -1.10 -2.44 -13.59
CA THR A 72 -1.11 -3.64 -12.75
C THR A 72 -2.48 -3.81 -12.14
N SER A 73 -2.93 -5.05 -12.00
CA SER A 73 -4.18 -5.38 -11.31
C SER A 73 -3.90 -6.33 -10.15
N PHE A 74 -4.27 -5.89 -8.95
CA PHE A 74 -4.31 -6.69 -7.73
C PHE A 74 -5.78 -6.94 -7.37
N ILE A 75 -6.19 -8.20 -7.38
CA ILE A 75 -7.58 -8.60 -7.12
C ILE A 75 -7.57 -9.57 -5.93
N ASP A 76 -8.47 -9.36 -4.97
CA ASP A 76 -8.61 -10.21 -3.77
C ASP A 76 -7.29 -10.39 -2.98
N CYS A 77 -6.36 -9.42 -3.09
CA CYS A 77 -5.06 -9.47 -2.43
C CYS A 77 -5.10 -8.85 -1.03
N ASP A 78 -4.26 -9.37 -0.13
CA ASP A 78 -4.16 -8.85 1.24
C ASP A 78 -2.84 -8.08 1.45
N PHE A 79 -2.93 -6.76 1.68
CA PHE A 79 -1.80 -5.88 1.96
C PHE A 79 -1.73 -5.47 3.44
N SER A 80 -2.32 -6.26 4.34
CA SER A 80 -2.39 -5.88 5.75
C SER A 80 -0.99 -5.74 6.37
N GLY A 81 -0.72 -4.58 6.98
CA GLY A 81 0.60 -4.26 7.54
C GLY A 81 1.71 -4.01 6.50
N ALA A 82 1.41 -4.07 5.20
CA ALA A 82 2.40 -3.78 4.16
C ALA A 82 2.80 -2.30 4.13
N SER A 83 3.95 -2.02 3.52
CA SER A 83 4.45 -0.65 3.33
C SER A 83 4.62 -0.35 1.85
N PHE A 84 4.15 0.82 1.41
CA PHE A 84 4.16 1.25 0.01
C PHE A 84 4.86 2.60 -0.21
N HIS A 85 5.83 2.98 0.63
CA HIS A 85 6.39 4.33 0.59
C HIS A 85 6.87 4.73 -0.82
N PHE A 86 6.58 5.98 -1.22
CA PHE A 86 6.94 6.55 -2.52
C PHE A 86 6.32 5.87 -3.75
N CYS A 87 5.24 5.11 -3.59
CA CYS A 87 4.55 4.47 -4.72
C CYS A 87 3.58 5.41 -5.44
N ASN A 88 3.44 5.21 -6.75
CA ASN A 88 2.44 5.89 -7.57
C ASN A 88 1.45 4.87 -8.14
N PHE A 89 0.22 4.89 -7.62
CA PHE A 89 -0.84 3.97 -8.01
C PHE A 89 -1.75 4.52 -9.11
N LEU A 90 -1.34 5.58 -9.80
CA LEU A 90 -2.03 6.00 -11.02
C LEU A 90 -1.97 4.86 -12.04
N ARG A 91 -3.15 4.34 -12.41
CA ARG A 91 -3.33 3.18 -13.31
C ARG A 91 -3.00 1.82 -12.69
N THR A 92 -2.90 1.75 -11.37
CA THR A 92 -2.98 0.47 -10.65
C THR A 92 -4.44 0.22 -10.30
N GLU A 93 -4.90 -1.00 -10.49
CA GLU A 93 -6.23 -1.43 -10.07
C GLU A 93 -6.11 -2.28 -8.81
N PHE A 94 -6.81 -1.87 -7.77
CA PHE A 94 -7.07 -2.68 -6.59
C PHE A 94 -8.55 -3.06 -6.58
N GLU A 95 -8.86 -4.35 -6.58
CA GLU A 95 -10.24 -4.84 -6.48
C GLU A 95 -10.33 -5.79 -5.29
N ASN A 96 -11.26 -5.54 -4.38
CA ASN A 96 -11.48 -6.34 -3.16
C ASN A 96 -10.22 -6.56 -2.30
N CYS A 97 -9.25 -5.63 -2.37
CA CYS A 97 -8.03 -5.71 -1.59
C CYS A 97 -8.22 -5.26 -0.13
N ILE A 98 -7.41 -5.81 0.76
CA ILE A 98 -7.38 -5.47 2.18
C ILE A 98 -6.18 -4.55 2.45
N PHE A 99 -6.44 -3.45 3.17
CA PHE A 99 -5.46 -2.41 3.49
C PHE A 99 -5.38 -2.13 5.01
N GLU A 100 -5.65 -3.12 5.85
CA GLU A 100 -5.60 -2.94 7.30
C GLU A 100 -4.18 -2.66 7.75
N ASN A 101 -3.96 -1.61 8.55
CA ASN A 101 -2.63 -1.24 9.03
C ASN A 101 -1.58 -0.99 7.93
N VAL A 102 -2.00 -0.78 6.67
CA VAL A 102 -1.08 -0.48 5.58
C VAL A 102 -0.44 0.90 5.78
N SER A 103 0.83 1.05 5.40
CA SER A 103 1.49 2.35 5.33
C SER A 103 1.53 2.86 3.88
N LEU A 104 0.82 3.96 3.60
CA LEU A 104 0.72 4.59 2.28
C LEU A 104 1.42 5.96 2.25
N ARG A 105 2.44 6.12 3.09
CA ARG A 105 3.20 7.37 3.19
C ARG A 105 3.76 7.76 1.82
N ASP A 106 3.67 9.05 1.50
CA ASP A 106 4.26 9.65 0.29
C ASP A 106 3.80 8.96 -1.02
N CYS A 107 2.63 8.32 -1.01
CA CYS A 107 2.05 7.67 -2.18
C CYS A 107 1.08 8.58 -2.94
N ILE A 108 0.82 8.26 -4.20
CA ILE A 108 -0.31 8.77 -4.97
C ILE A 108 -1.33 7.65 -5.16
N GLY A 109 -2.60 7.91 -4.84
CA GLY A 109 -3.68 6.91 -4.92
C GLY A 109 -4.22 6.59 -6.32
N ASP A 110 -5.04 5.54 -6.40
CA ASP A 110 -5.65 5.00 -7.64
C ASP A 110 -7.00 5.65 -8.00
N MET A 111 -7.49 6.59 -7.18
CA MET A 111 -8.81 7.23 -7.26
C MET A 111 -10.02 6.32 -6.98
N LYS A 112 -9.81 5.06 -6.59
CA LYS A 112 -10.89 4.11 -6.29
C LYS A 112 -10.84 3.59 -4.85
N ASN A 113 -9.66 3.18 -4.38
CA ASN A 113 -9.47 2.54 -3.07
C ASN A 113 -8.48 3.32 -2.20
N ILE A 114 -7.47 3.89 -2.84
CA ILE A 114 -6.44 4.72 -2.25
C ILE A 114 -6.62 6.13 -2.84
N PHE A 115 -6.70 7.11 -1.98
CA PHE A 115 -6.93 8.50 -2.35
C PHE A 115 -5.84 9.37 -1.79
N SER A 116 -5.57 10.50 -2.45
CA SER A 116 -4.59 11.48 -2.00
C SER A 116 -5.23 12.86 -1.89
N ILE A 117 -4.92 13.56 -0.80
CA ILE A 117 -5.20 14.98 -0.60
C ILE A 117 -3.85 15.67 -0.49
N VAL A 118 -3.66 16.74 -1.27
CA VAL A 118 -2.47 17.58 -1.16
C VAL A 118 -2.86 18.87 -0.46
N VAL A 119 -2.22 19.17 0.66
CA VAL A 119 -2.34 20.45 1.38
C VAL A 119 -0.94 20.98 1.59
N ASP A 120 -0.64 22.11 0.94
CA ASP A 120 0.70 22.69 0.92
C ASP A 120 1.75 21.66 0.47
N THR A 121 2.78 21.40 1.28
CA THR A 121 3.84 20.41 1.04
C THR A 121 3.44 18.97 1.41
N TYR A 122 2.27 18.75 2.03
CA TYR A 122 1.87 17.45 2.55
C TYR A 122 0.97 16.69 1.57
N VAL A 123 1.40 15.49 1.20
CA VAL A 123 0.57 14.48 0.54
C VAL A 123 -0.01 13.55 1.60
N MET A 124 -1.30 13.70 1.89
CA MET A 124 -2.04 12.81 2.77
C MET A 124 -2.71 11.74 1.94
N THR A 125 -2.31 10.49 2.16
CA THR A 125 -2.86 9.34 1.44
C THR A 125 -3.71 8.51 2.39
N PHE A 126 -4.87 8.08 1.92
CA PHE A 126 -5.83 7.37 2.75
C PHE A 126 -6.59 6.30 1.97
N THR A 127 -7.05 5.30 2.72
CA THR A 127 -8.03 4.31 2.30
C THR A 127 -9.33 4.56 3.06
N LYS A 128 -10.30 3.65 2.92
CA LYS A 128 -11.50 3.66 3.77
C LYS A 128 -11.20 3.60 5.27
N THR A 129 -10.09 3.00 5.67
CA THR A 129 -9.79 2.71 7.09
C THR A 129 -8.54 3.41 7.60
N MET A 130 -7.53 3.63 6.75
CA MET A 130 -6.22 4.15 7.13
C MET A 130 -5.96 5.54 6.52
N MET A 131 -5.16 6.37 7.19
CA MET A 131 -4.63 7.61 6.63
C MET A 131 -3.22 7.90 7.11
N ASN A 132 -2.43 8.51 6.24
CA ASN A 132 -1.10 9.00 6.48
C ASN A 132 -1.06 10.53 6.54
N LEU A 133 -0.33 11.07 7.53
CA LEU A 133 0.15 12.45 7.56
C LEU A 133 1.64 12.40 7.91
N GLY A 134 2.50 12.64 6.91
CA GLY A 134 3.95 12.42 7.03
C GLY A 134 4.27 10.98 7.46
N CYS A 135 5.10 10.83 8.49
CA CYS A 135 5.47 9.52 9.06
C CYS A 135 4.34 8.85 9.85
N ASN A 136 3.29 9.58 10.22
CA ASN A 136 2.24 9.06 11.09
C ASN A 136 1.19 8.30 10.26
N THR A 137 1.04 7.02 10.55
CA THR A 137 -0.03 6.17 10.00
C THR A 137 -1.01 5.86 11.14
N LYS A 138 -2.30 6.17 10.95
CA LYS A 138 -3.36 5.84 11.90
C LYS A 138 -4.64 5.51 11.16
N THR A 139 -5.60 4.92 11.85
CA THR A 139 -6.95 4.76 11.30
C THR A 139 -7.61 6.12 11.12
N ILE A 140 -8.58 6.22 10.20
CA ILE A 140 -9.41 7.42 10.02
C ILE A 140 -10.09 7.82 11.33
N LYS A 141 -10.54 6.83 12.13
CA LYS A 141 -11.18 7.07 13.43
C LYS A 141 -10.23 7.70 14.44
N GLU A 142 -8.99 7.22 14.51
CA GLU A 142 -7.97 7.79 15.40
C GLU A 142 -7.64 9.21 14.99
N TRP A 143 -7.44 9.46 13.69
CA TRP A 143 -7.20 10.81 13.19
C TRP A 143 -8.32 11.79 13.52
N ARG A 144 -9.60 11.39 13.38
CA ARG A 144 -10.73 12.27 13.75
C ARG A 144 -10.65 12.73 15.21
N ASN A 145 -10.27 11.82 16.10
CA ASN A 145 -10.21 12.08 17.54
C ASN A 145 -8.88 12.69 18.01
N LEU A 146 -7.89 12.80 17.12
CA LEU A 146 -6.55 13.29 17.47
C LEU A 146 -6.59 14.78 17.81
N SER A 147 -6.01 15.13 18.96
CA SER A 147 -5.79 16.52 19.38
C SER A 147 -4.55 17.07 18.69
N VAL A 148 -4.54 18.37 18.37
CA VAL A 148 -3.35 19.02 17.79
C VAL A 148 -2.13 18.91 18.70
N ASP A 149 -2.34 18.87 20.03
CA ASP A 149 -1.26 18.73 21.02
C ASP A 149 -0.56 17.37 20.95
N ASP A 150 -1.18 16.36 20.32
CA ASP A 150 -0.60 15.02 20.12
C ASP A 150 0.36 14.97 18.91
N LEU A 151 0.42 16.03 18.10
CA LEU A 151 1.36 16.14 16.99
C LEU A 151 2.69 16.69 17.51
N GLU A 152 3.80 16.10 17.05
CA GLU A 152 5.14 16.54 17.45
C GLU A 152 5.66 17.67 16.55
N ASP A 153 5.25 17.68 15.28
CA ASP A 153 5.76 18.59 14.26
C ASP A 153 4.91 19.88 14.16
N GLU A 154 5.54 21.04 14.24
CA GLU A 154 4.85 22.35 14.26
C GLU A 154 4.15 22.69 12.93
N GLU A 155 4.68 22.24 11.80
CA GLU A 155 4.02 22.43 10.51
C GLU A 155 2.77 21.56 10.41
N GLN A 156 2.84 20.30 10.88
CA GLN A 156 1.68 19.42 10.99
C GLN A 156 0.64 19.99 11.95
N LYS A 157 1.05 20.57 13.10
CA LYS A 157 0.12 21.24 14.02
C LYS A 157 -0.61 22.39 13.35
N TRP A 158 0.12 23.27 12.66
CA TRP A 158 -0.46 24.36 11.92
C TRP A 158 -1.46 23.85 10.88
N LEU A 159 -1.04 22.92 10.01
CA LEU A 159 -1.90 22.33 8.99
C LEU A 159 -3.16 21.73 9.60
N TRP A 160 -3.01 20.96 10.68
CA TRP A 160 -4.13 20.30 11.36
C TRP A 160 -5.12 21.31 11.93
N ASN A 161 -4.65 22.37 12.57
CA ASN A 161 -5.52 23.43 13.10
C ASN A 161 -6.36 24.13 12.02
N TYR A 162 -5.82 24.32 10.82
CA TYR A 162 -6.51 25.05 9.75
C TYR A 162 -7.34 24.15 8.83
N TYR A 163 -6.87 22.93 8.54
CA TYR A 163 -7.41 22.11 7.46
C TYR A 163 -8.10 20.83 7.93
N LYS A 164 -8.05 20.45 9.21
CA LYS A 164 -8.65 19.19 9.71
C LYS A 164 -10.09 18.99 9.23
N ASP A 165 -10.95 19.98 9.41
CA ASP A 165 -12.36 19.86 9.02
C ASP A 165 -12.52 19.72 7.51
N THR A 166 -11.78 20.51 6.71
CA THR A 166 -11.78 20.42 5.25
C THR A 166 -11.26 19.07 4.75
N ILE A 167 -10.20 18.53 5.37
CA ILE A 167 -9.65 17.21 5.06
C ILE A 167 -10.73 16.14 5.27
N PHE A 168 -11.43 16.18 6.41
CA PHE A 168 -12.49 15.21 6.69
C PHE A 168 -13.72 15.39 5.81
N GLU A 169 -14.08 16.62 5.43
CA GLU A 169 -15.15 16.85 4.44
C GLU A 169 -14.83 16.18 3.09
N ILE A 170 -13.57 16.27 2.64
CA ILE A 170 -13.11 15.60 1.41
C ILE A 170 -13.16 14.09 1.56
N ILE A 171 -12.66 13.56 2.69
CA ILE A 171 -12.67 12.12 3.00
C ILE A 171 -14.11 11.60 3.02
N ASP A 172 -15.03 12.28 3.70
CA ASP A 172 -16.43 11.89 3.84
C ASP A 172 -17.13 11.85 2.47
N LYS A 173 -16.93 12.89 1.64
CA LYS A 173 -17.40 12.92 0.25
C LYS A 173 -16.84 11.77 -0.59
N ARG A 174 -15.56 11.42 -0.42
CA ARG A 174 -14.91 10.32 -1.16
C ARG A 174 -15.40 8.95 -0.73
N LEU A 175 -15.65 8.77 0.57
CA LEU A 175 -16.09 7.49 1.14
C LEU A 175 -17.62 7.33 1.13
N GLY A 176 -18.37 8.40 0.83
CA GLY A 176 -19.83 8.38 0.76
C GLY A 176 -20.50 8.24 2.13
N VAL A 177 -19.92 8.85 3.17
CA VAL A 177 -20.40 8.82 4.56
C VAL A 177 -20.81 10.19 5.09
#